data_AF-A0A1J3EJ98-F1
#
_entry.id   AF-A0A1J3EJ98-F1
#
_cell.length_a   1.000
_cell.length_b   1.000
_cell.length_c   1.000
_cell.angle_alpha   90.00
_cell.angle_beta   90.00
_cell.angle_gamma   90.00
#
_symmetry.space_group_name_H-M   'P 1'
#
loop_
_entity.id
_entity.type
_entity.pdbx_description
1 polymer ?
#
loop_
_entity_poly.entity_id
_entity_poly.type
_entity_poly.pdbx_seq_one_letter_code
_entity_poly.pdbx_strand_id
1 'polypeptide(L)'
;NCSTVCGLALLKGFYERKIPVICNPITGSFITLPEVKAKRNYLGYDPTSKQFKVLCLNPSLYGRPNTHQVLTWESGKHLWRKIECEFHFTESGRTRGEVCIDGVLYFGAMLEQSWVIVCF
;
A
#
# COMPACT_ATOMS: atom_id res chain seq x y z
N ASN A 1 -10.49 -1.90 -6.18
CA ASN A 1 -11.39 -0.75 -6.30
C ASN A 1 -10.55 0.49 -6.05
N CYS A 2 -10.67 1.54 -6.87
CA CYS A 2 -9.77 2.69 -6.82
C CYS A 2 -10.17 3.60 -5.65
N SER A 3 -9.49 3.49 -4.50
CA SER A 3 -9.67 4.41 -3.38
C SER A 3 -8.90 5.69 -3.69
N THR A 4 -9.54 6.63 -4.38
CA THR A 4 -8.95 7.94 -4.60
C THR A 4 -8.66 8.58 -3.25
N VAL A 5 -7.41 8.93 -2.97
CA VAL A 5 -7.02 9.65 -1.76
C VAL A 5 -6.71 11.08 -2.16
N CYS A 6 -7.49 12.04 -1.66
CA CYS A 6 -7.32 13.47 -1.95
C CYS A 6 -7.21 13.79 -3.45
N GLY A 7 -7.94 13.05 -4.30
CA GLY A 7 -7.96 13.24 -5.75
C GLY A 7 -6.88 12.49 -6.54
N LEU A 8 -5.93 11.82 -5.90
CA LEU A 8 -4.94 10.97 -6.58
C LEU A 8 -5.44 9.52 -6.71
N ALA A 9 -5.06 8.86 -7.81
CA ALA A 9 -5.38 7.47 -8.07
C ALA A 9 -4.11 6.63 -8.26
N LEU A 10 -4.11 5.41 -7.69
CA LEU A 10 -3.04 4.43 -7.88
C LEU A 10 -3.46 3.41 -8.94
N LEU A 11 -2.79 3.45 -10.10
CA LEU A 11 -3.03 2.54 -11.21
C LEU A 11 -2.11 1.31 -11.10
N LYS A 12 -2.70 0.12 -11.20
CA LYS A 12 -2.00 -1.18 -11.14
C LYS A 12 -2.28 -1.95 -12.43
N GLY A 13 -1.25 -2.51 -13.05
CA GLY A 13 -1.42 -3.46 -14.17
C GLY A 13 -1.88 -4.83 -13.66
N PHE A 14 -2.92 -5.41 -14.27
CA PHE A 14 -3.53 -6.65 -13.79
C PHE A 14 -2.87 -7.93 -14.30
N TYR A 15 -2.02 -7.87 -15.33
CA TYR A 15 -1.58 -9.08 -16.06
C TYR A 15 -0.09 -9.19 -16.35
N GLU A 16 0.69 -8.13 -16.19
CA GLU A 16 2.14 -8.14 -16.36
C GLU A 16 2.77 -7.26 -15.27
N ARG A 17 4.06 -7.44 -14.97
CA ARG A 17 4.86 -6.66 -14.02
C ARG A 17 4.97 -5.18 -14.43
N LYS A 18 3.83 -4.49 -14.55
CA LYS A 18 3.76 -3.08 -14.90
C LYS A 18 3.98 -2.29 -13.62
N ILE A 19 4.91 -1.36 -13.73
CA ILE A 19 5.31 -0.50 -12.64
C ILE A 19 4.07 0.30 -12.18
N PRO A 20 3.72 0.28 -10.88
CA PRO A 20 2.60 1.06 -10.38
C PRO A 20 2.79 2.56 -10.64
N VAL A 21 1.70 3.25 -10.98
CA VAL A 21 1.72 4.69 -11.28
C VAL A 21 0.71 5.41 -10.40
N ILE A 22 1.14 6.50 -9.78
CA ILE A 22 0.23 7.46 -9.15
C ILE A 22 -0.13 8.49 -10.20
N CYS A 23 -1.42 8.73 -10.42
CA CYS A 23 -1.89 9.78 -11.32
C CYS A 23 -2.75 10.82 -10.59
N ASN A 24 -2.59 12.07 -11.00
CA ASN A 24 -3.55 13.13 -10.73
C ASN A 24 -4.43 13.28 -11.99
N PRO A 25 -5.69 12.83 -11.95
CA PRO A 25 -6.58 12.89 -13.11
C PRO A 25 -6.98 14.32 -13.48
N ILE A 26 -6.90 15.28 -12.55
CA ILE A 26 -7.25 16.69 -12.80
C ILE A 26 -6.16 17.37 -13.62
N THR A 27 -4.89 17.16 -13.26
CA THR A 27 -3.75 17.79 -13.95
C THR A 27 -3.18 16.93 -15.08
N GLY A 28 -3.54 15.64 -15.14
CA GLY A 28 -2.93 14.67 -16.04
C GLY A 28 -1.51 14.27 -15.67
N SER A 29 -0.94 14.81 -14.58
CA SER A 29 0.41 14.46 -14.13
C SER A 29 0.45 13.06 -13.54
N PHE A 30 1.51 12.31 -13.81
CA PHE A 30 1.73 10.99 -13.27
C PHE A 30 3.12 10.84 -12.71
N ILE A 31 3.26 9.98 -11.71
CA ILE A 31 4.55 9.60 -11.15
C ILE A 31 4.65 8.08 -11.14
N THR A 32 5.70 7.59 -11.79
CA THR A 32 6.07 6.19 -11.79
C THR A 32 6.71 5.85 -10.45
N LEU A 33 6.19 4.81 -9.78
CA LEU A 33 6.79 4.32 -8.55
C LEU A 33 8.05 3.53 -8.88
N PRO A 34 9.08 3.52 -8.00
CA PRO A 34 10.22 2.62 -8.21
C PRO A 34 9.74 1.18 -8.33
N GLU A 35 10.47 0.34 -9.07
CA GLU A 35 10.09 -1.07 -9.22
C GLU A 35 10.10 -1.76 -7.84
N VAL A 36 8.92 -2.16 -7.38
CA VAL A 36 8.76 -2.97 -6.17
C VAL A 36 8.06 -4.25 -6.56
N LYS A 37 8.67 -5.38 -6.21
CA LYS A 37 8.08 -6.71 -6.32
C LYS A 37 7.05 -6.96 -5.22
N ALA A 38 6.10 -6.04 -5.07
CA ALA A 38 5.05 -6.13 -4.06
C ALA A 38 3.78 -6.74 -4.63
N LYS A 39 3.19 -7.68 -3.88
CA LYS A 39 1.92 -8.31 -4.26
C LYS A 39 0.76 -7.33 -4.21
N ARG A 40 0.76 -6.43 -3.22
CA ARG A 40 -0.29 -5.44 -3.01
C ARG A 40 0.29 -4.09 -2.60
N ASN A 41 -0.25 -3.03 -3.18
CA ASN A 41 0.17 -1.64 -2.98
C ASN A 41 -1.03 -0.78 -2.61
N TYR A 42 -0.89 0.15 -1.67
CA TYR A 42 -1.98 1.03 -1.24
C TYR A 42 -1.48 2.46 -1.20
N LEU A 43 -2.27 3.38 -1.73
CA LEU A 43 -2.00 4.81 -1.64
C LEU A 43 -2.73 5.38 -0.43
N GLY A 44 -2.02 6.11 0.41
CA GLY A 44 -2.56 6.83 1.56
C GLY A 44 -2.03 8.26 1.63
N TYR A 45 -2.66 9.10 2.45
CA TYR A 45 -2.21 10.46 2.74
C TYR A 45 -1.99 10.58 4.23
N ASP A 46 -0.78 10.97 4.62
CA ASP A 46 -0.45 11.25 6.02
C ASP A 46 -0.75 12.73 6.30
N PRO A 47 -1.82 13.07 7.05
CA PRO A 47 -2.17 14.45 7.35
C PRO A 47 -1.14 15.14 8.27
N THR A 48 -0.40 14.38 9.07
CA THR A 48 0.60 14.91 10.01
C THR A 48 1.78 15.50 9.26
N SER A 49 2.32 14.76 8.30
CA SER A 49 3.45 15.21 7.48
C SER A 49 3.01 15.80 6.13
N LYS A 50 1.70 15.86 5.87
CA LYS A 50 1.07 16.41 4.65
C LYS A 50 1.60 15.79 3.36
N GLN A 51 1.86 14.49 3.35
CA GLN A 51 2.45 13.80 2.21
C GLN A 51 1.68 12.53 1.84
N PHE A 52 1.72 12.20 0.55
CA PHE A 52 1.25 10.89 0.08
C PHE A 52 2.29 9.81 0.38
N LYS A 53 1.80 8.63 0.75
CA LYS A 53 2.61 7.45 1.02
C LYS A 53 2.06 6.25 0.27
N VAL A 54 2.96 5.36 -0.14
CA VAL A 54 2.57 4.09 -0.76
C VAL A 54 2.99 2.95 0.15
N LEU A 55 2.02 2.22 0.70
CA LEU A 55 2.27 1.00 1.45
C LEU A 55 2.34 -0.19 0.50
N CYS A 56 3.45 -0.92 0.54
CA CYS A 56 3.69 -2.15 -0.20
C CYS A 56 3.66 -3.32 0.78
N LEU A 57 2.67 -4.20 0.65
CA LEU A 57 2.55 -5.41 1.45
C LEU A 57 3.18 -6.60 0.69
N ASN A 58 4.19 -7.20 1.30
CA ASN A 58 4.70 -8.52 0.92
C ASN A 58 4.31 -9.53 2.01
N PRO A 59 3.11 -10.12 1.92
CA PRO A 59 2.74 -11.18 2.83
C PRO A 59 3.69 -12.35 2.63
N SER A 60 4.14 -12.90 3.75
CA SER A 60 4.99 -14.06 3.83
C SER A 60 4.44 -15.21 3.01
N LEU A 61 5.35 -15.89 2.32
CA LEU A 61 5.12 -17.25 1.85
C LEU A 61 5.98 -18.15 2.74
N TYR A 62 5.36 -19.19 3.31
CA TYR A 62 6.05 -20.26 4.03
C TYR A 62 6.82 -19.80 5.30
N GLY A 63 6.21 -18.96 6.13
CA GLY A 63 6.73 -18.68 7.49
C GLY A 63 7.89 -17.69 7.57
N ARG A 64 8.19 -16.95 6.50
CA ARG A 64 9.11 -15.78 6.55
C ARG A 64 8.46 -14.59 7.25
N PRO A 65 9.21 -13.61 7.76
CA PRO A 65 8.64 -12.35 8.24
C PRO A 65 7.97 -11.60 7.09
N ASN A 66 6.82 -10.98 7.37
CA ASN A 66 6.20 -10.06 6.42
C ASN A 66 7.16 -8.88 6.19
N THR A 67 7.43 -8.54 4.92
CA THR A 67 8.28 -7.39 4.59
C THR A 67 7.43 -6.26 4.04
N HIS A 68 6.99 -5.39 4.95
CA HIS A 68 6.23 -4.21 4.57
C HIS A 68 7.18 -3.05 4.26
N GLN A 69 6.85 -2.29 3.23
CA GLN A 69 7.62 -1.12 2.85
C GLN A 69 6.68 0.05 2.63
N VAL A 70 7.11 1.25 3.05
CA VAL A 70 6.42 2.49 2.72
C VAL A 70 7.31 3.34 1.84
N LEU A 71 6.74 3.87 0.76
CA LEU A 71 7.34 4.94 -0.01
C LEU A 71 6.97 6.26 0.63
N THR A 72 7.97 7.06 0.96
CA THR A 72 7.81 8.46 1.39
C THR A 72 8.52 9.39 0.42
N TRP A 73 8.05 10.63 0.35
CA TRP A 73 8.68 11.68 -0.44
C TRP A 73 9.39 12.66 0.48
N GLU A 74 10.61 12.30 0.88
CA GLU A 74 11.39 13.13 1.78
C GLU A 74 12.46 13.88 1.02
N SER A 75 12.53 15.19 1.25
CA SER A 75 13.55 16.07 0.64
C SER A 75 13.63 15.94 -0.89
N GLY A 76 12.47 15.74 -1.54
CA GLY A 76 12.37 15.57 -2.99
C GLY A 76 12.83 14.22 -3.53
N LYS A 77 13.19 13.26 -2.66
CA LYS A 77 13.62 11.91 -3.04
C LYS A 77 12.60 10.87 -2.60
N HIS A 78 12.46 9.85 -3.44
CA HIS A 78 11.70 8.64 -3.13
C HIS A 78 12.53 7.75 -2.20
N LEU A 79 12.05 7.52 -0.98
CA LEU A 79 12.72 6.64 -0.03
C LEU A 79 11.80 5.48 0.35
N TRP A 80 12.29 4.26 0.15
CA TRP A 80 11.65 3.06 0.69
C TRP A 80 12.11 2.84 2.12
N ARG A 81 11.17 2.85 3.05
CA ARG A 81 11.41 2.50 4.44
C ARG A 81 10.77 1.16 4.74
N LYS A 82 11.54 0.24 5.32
CA LYS A 82 10.97 -1.00 5.86
C LYS A 82 10.14 -0.65 7.08
N ILE A 83 8.98 -1.27 7.20
CA ILE A 83 8.16 -1.21 8.40
C ILE A 83 8.13 -2.63 8.97
N GLU A 84 8.48 -2.74 10.24
CA GLU A 84 8.32 -3.98 10.98
C GLU A 84 6.87 -4.11 11.41
N CYS A 85 6.29 -5.29 11.19
CA CYS A 85 5.01 -5.64 11.77
C CYS A 85 5.29 -6.69 12.84
N GLU A 86 4.79 -6.45 14.04
CA GLU A 86 4.93 -7.38 15.18
C GLU A 86 4.17 -8.69 14.95
N PHE A 87 3.26 -8.74 13.97
CA PHE A 87 2.37 -9.88 13.72
C PHE A 87 2.52 -10.44 12.31
N HIS A 88 2.61 -11.77 12.23
CA HIS A 88 2.61 -12.49 10.96
C HIS A 88 1.18 -12.83 10.55
N PHE A 89 0.60 -12.01 9.66
CA PHE A 89 -0.69 -12.28 9.05
C PHE A 89 -0.54 -12.67 7.58
N THR A 90 -1.46 -13.51 7.10
CA THR A 90 -1.65 -13.72 5.67
C THR A 90 -2.82 -12.88 5.22
N GLU A 91 -2.54 -11.96 4.30
CA GLU A 91 -3.60 -11.16 3.69
C GLU A 91 -4.47 -12.06 2.82
N SER A 92 -5.78 -12.09 3.11
CA SER A 92 -6.66 -13.00 2.39
C SER A 92 -6.88 -12.49 0.95
N GLY A 93 -6.77 -13.40 -0.03
CA GLY A 93 -7.17 -13.14 -1.41
C GLY A 93 -8.65 -12.74 -1.57
N ARG A 94 -9.46 -12.95 -0.52
CA ARG A 94 -10.92 -12.81 -0.52
C ARG A 94 -11.41 -11.48 0.05
N THR A 95 -10.59 -10.76 0.81
CA THR A 95 -10.96 -9.46 1.37
C THR A 95 -10.81 -8.40 0.29
N ARG A 96 -11.89 -8.23 -0.50
CA ARG A 96 -12.18 -6.99 -1.22
C ARG A 96 -12.84 -6.05 -0.21
N GLY A 97 -12.32 -4.84 -0.02
CA GLY A 97 -12.95 -3.88 0.90
C GLY A 97 -11.98 -3.18 1.84
N GLU A 98 -10.73 -3.02 1.42
CA GLU A 98 -9.81 -2.06 2.04
C GLU A 98 -10.46 -0.66 2.09
N VAL A 99 -10.35 0.00 3.23
CA VAL A 99 -10.88 1.36 3.43
C VAL A 99 -9.76 2.22 3.99
N CYS A 100 -9.61 3.44 3.49
CA CYS A 100 -8.75 4.44 4.09
C CYS A 100 -9.64 5.46 4.84
N ILE A 101 -9.43 5.60 6.14
CA ILE A 101 -10.15 6.55 7.00
C ILE A 101 -9.10 7.43 7.65
N ASP A 102 -9.18 8.75 7.44
CA ASP A 102 -8.26 9.75 7.99
C ASP A 102 -6.77 9.42 7.79
N GLY A 103 -6.43 8.82 6.64
CA GLY A 103 -5.07 8.45 6.29
C GLY A 103 -4.60 7.09 6.81
N VAL A 104 -5.42 6.42 7.63
CA VAL A 104 -5.16 5.07 8.14
C VAL A 104 -5.82 4.03 7.22
N LEU A 105 -5.05 3.05 6.77
CA LEU A 105 -5.53 1.96 5.92
C LEU A 105 -6.04 0.81 6.77
N TYR A 106 -7.30 0.42 6.58
CA TYR A 106 -7.92 -0.74 7.21
C TYR A 106 -8.18 -1.84 6.18
N PHE A 107 -7.77 -3.06 6.50
CA PHE A 107 -8.06 -4.24 5.67
C PHE A 107 -8.18 -5.51 6.50
N GLY A 108 -8.96 -6.47 6.00
CA GLY A 108 -9.11 -7.77 6.67
C GLY A 108 -7.98 -8.73 6.33
N ALA A 109 -7.45 -9.42 7.34
CA ALA A 109 -6.39 -10.41 7.24
C ALA A 109 -6.71 -11.66 8.09
N MET A 110 -5.97 -12.74 7.84
CA MET A 110 -5.96 -13.93 8.70
C MET A 110 -4.71 -13.91 9.58
N LEU A 111 -4.92 -13.92 10.89
CA LEU A 111 -3.88 -14.13 11.88
C LEU A 111 -4.10 -15.51 12.50
N GLU A 112 -3.15 -16.42 12.25
CA GLU A 112 -3.28 -17.84 12.59
C GLU A 112 -4.54 -18.47 11.98
N GLN A 113 -5.61 -18.63 12.77
CA GLN A 113 -6.90 -19.19 12.36
C GLN A 113 -8.06 -18.22 12.58
N SER A 114 -7.78 -16.96 12.93
CA SER A 114 -8.76 -15.93 13.23
C SER A 114 -8.78 -14.85 12.16
N TRP A 115 -9.97 -14.35 11.85
CA TRP A 115 -10.15 -13.16 11.02
C TRP A 115 -9.93 -11.90 11.87
N VAL A 116 -9.04 -11.04 11.41
CA VAL A 116 -8.70 -9.77 12.08
C VAL A 116 -8.78 -8.60 11.09
N ILE A 117 -9.00 -7.40 11.62
CA ILE A 117 -8.81 -6.15 10.87
C ILE A 117 -7.45 -5.60 11.24
N VAL A 118 -6.61 -5.33 10.23
CA VAL A 118 -5.30 -4.70 10.39
C VAL A 118 -5.41 -3.24 9.99
N CYS A 119 -4.79 -2.36 10.77
CA CYS A 119 -4.62 -0.95 10.44
C CYS A 119 -3.15 -0.61 10.19
N PHE A 120 -2.90 0.26 9.21
CA PHE A 120 -1.57 0.78 8.85
C PHE A 120 -1.59 2.30 8.69
#